data_AF-A0A2E0V8C0-F1
#
_entry.id   AF-A0A2E0V8C0-F1
#
_cell.length_a   1.000
_cell.length_b   1.000
_cell.length_c   1.000
_cell.angle_alpha   90.00
_cell.angle_beta   90.00
_cell.angle_gamma   90.00
#
_symmetry.space_group_name_H-M   'P 1'
#
loop_
_entity.id
_entity.type
_entity.pdbx_description
1 polymer ?
#
loop_
_entity_poly.entity_id
_entity_poly.type
_entity_poly.pdbx_seq_one_letter_code
_entity_poly.pdbx_strand_id
1 'polypeptide(L)'
;MKATTLKKAALVAGSLSFLAGSAFSQTAVSGAGGYETLTIRGGGKFTTIGLRLHEPQVVSGTFDSQDGSNLSDADVNFDDVLTDGTRYLVEITGGTSSEGTVIEVDSWSGSDLSVDGATADDVTDYTIRAAKTINDVFGADNSLGLSPDTTGAGGDSVGKIFVPDGAGFKSYSYIDLGPAFQGWADSLLNPAGDTPLNYVDAIIVNEPGAEDLSLVVTGMVKTSPTVLPVDQLFTYVGTVYPTGSTLANSGLSGSLAADTTGAGGGDSVYIPKDDASGYTRYQFIDLGAAFSGWADNLLTPSDDVELTSGVVIDQNGTGEAYNAKASAPDFYADL
;
A
#
# COMPACT_ATOMS: atom_id res chain seq x y z
N MET A 1 22.32 -24.23 -11.87
CA MET A 1 21.43 -23.05 -11.73
C MET A 1 20.08 -23.43 -12.29
N LYS A 2 19.08 -23.62 -11.42
CA LYS A 2 17.69 -23.76 -11.85
C LYS A 2 17.18 -22.34 -12.14
N ALA A 3 16.75 -22.08 -13.36
CA ALA A 3 16.09 -20.84 -13.70
C ALA A 3 14.72 -20.84 -13.00
N THR A 4 14.58 -20.03 -11.96
CA THR A 4 13.28 -19.64 -11.40
C THR A 4 12.64 -18.68 -12.38
N THR A 5 11.56 -19.11 -13.02
CA THR A 5 10.77 -18.29 -13.93
C THR A 5 10.01 -17.24 -13.10
N LEU A 6 10.60 -16.07 -12.88
CA LEU A 6 9.92 -14.90 -12.35
C LEU A 6 8.86 -14.47 -13.36
N LYS A 7 7.57 -14.56 -12.99
CA LYS A 7 6.47 -13.90 -13.71
C LYS A 7 6.62 -12.40 -13.45
N LYS A 8 7.40 -11.72 -14.29
CA LYS A 8 7.68 -10.28 -14.18
C LYS A 8 6.40 -9.46 -14.37
N ALA A 9 6.20 -8.47 -13.50
CA ALA A 9 5.27 -7.37 -13.74
C ALA A 9 5.59 -6.73 -15.10
N ALA A 10 4.56 -6.38 -15.88
CA ALA A 10 4.74 -5.70 -17.15
C ALA A 10 4.35 -4.22 -16.98
N LEU A 11 5.36 -3.36 -16.91
CA LEU A 11 5.17 -1.93 -17.14
C LEU A 11 4.94 -1.75 -18.64
N VAL A 12 3.72 -1.43 -19.04
CA VAL A 12 3.44 -0.99 -20.39
C VAL A 12 3.51 0.54 -20.35
N ALA A 13 4.53 1.13 -20.97
CA ALA A 13 4.57 2.56 -21.25
C ALA A 13 3.49 2.90 -22.30
N GLY A 14 2.24 2.88 -21.87
CA GLY A 14 1.06 3.19 -22.65
C GLY A 14 0.21 4.15 -21.84
N SER A 15 -0.07 5.33 -22.40
CA SER A 15 -0.96 6.32 -21.80
C SER A 15 -2.36 5.70 -21.60
N LEU A 16 -2.73 5.36 -20.36
CA LEU A 16 -4.12 5.10 -20.01
C LEU A 16 -4.85 6.45 -19.98
N SER A 17 -5.56 6.79 -21.05
CA SER A 17 -6.40 8.00 -21.08
C SER A 17 -7.75 7.68 -20.42
N PHE A 18 -7.95 8.13 -19.18
CA PHE A 18 -9.25 8.10 -18.52
C PHE A 18 -9.99 9.40 -18.81
N LEU A 19 -11.18 9.31 -19.40
CA LEU A 19 -12.09 10.46 -19.57
C LEU A 19 -12.73 10.77 -18.22
N ALA A 20 -12.17 11.73 -17.47
CA ALA A 20 -12.84 12.30 -16.31
C ALA A 20 -14.08 13.07 -16.78
N GLY A 21 -15.26 12.64 -16.34
CA GLY A 21 -16.53 13.24 -16.70
C GLY A 21 -16.88 14.42 -15.80
N SER A 22 -16.75 15.64 -16.33
CA SER A 22 -17.71 16.75 -16.31
C SER A 22 -17.03 18.14 -16.25
N ALA A 23 -17.25 18.87 -17.34
CA ALA A 23 -17.23 20.32 -17.56
C ALA A 23 -16.59 21.29 -16.54
N PHE A 24 -15.34 21.08 -16.14
CA PHE A 24 -14.37 22.17 -15.93
C PHE A 24 -13.05 21.78 -16.58
N SER A 25 -12.22 22.77 -16.94
CA SER A 25 -10.97 22.59 -17.70
C SER A 25 -9.95 21.69 -16.98
N GLN A 26 -10.16 20.37 -17.02
CA GLN A 26 -9.21 19.39 -16.52
C GLN A 26 -8.21 19.06 -17.64
N THR A 27 -6.94 19.32 -17.38
CA THR A 27 -5.82 18.77 -18.15
C THR A 27 -5.97 17.25 -18.19
N ALA A 28 -5.88 16.63 -19.37
CA ALA A 28 -5.87 15.17 -19.45
C ALA A 28 -4.77 14.62 -18.53
N VAL A 29 -5.14 13.81 -17.54
CA VAL A 29 -4.16 13.15 -16.67
C VAL A 29 -3.56 11.99 -17.46
N SER A 30 -2.41 12.22 -18.09
CA SER A 30 -1.57 11.14 -18.61
C SER A 30 -0.59 10.73 -17.51
N GLY A 31 -0.61 9.46 -17.12
CA GLY A 31 0.45 8.86 -16.31
C GLY A 31 0.76 7.44 -16.80
N ALA A 32 1.86 6.88 -16.34
CA ALA A 32 2.24 5.51 -16.65
C ALA A 32 1.21 4.53 -16.07
N GLY A 33 0.46 3.88 -16.94
CA GLY A 33 -0.47 2.81 -16.59
C GLY A 33 0.21 1.44 -16.53
N GLY A 34 -0.33 0.50 -15.76
CA GLY A 34 0.23 -0.84 -15.72
C GLY A 34 -0.69 -1.89 -15.12
N TYR A 35 -0.16 -3.11 -15.05
CA TYR A 35 -0.75 -4.18 -14.27
C TYR A 35 0.35 -4.95 -13.53
N GLU A 36 -0.03 -5.49 -12.38
CA GLU A 36 0.79 -6.35 -11.55
C GLU A 36 0.04 -7.65 -11.30
N THR A 37 0.77 -8.77 -11.31
CA THR A 37 0.21 -10.07 -10.91
C THR A 37 0.88 -10.54 -9.64
N LEU A 38 0.09 -10.63 -8.57
CA LEU A 38 0.50 -11.11 -7.27
C LEU A 38 -0.01 -12.55 -7.09
N THR A 39 0.79 -13.38 -6.44
CA THR A 39 0.38 -14.76 -6.12
C THR A 39 -0.09 -14.83 -4.69
N ILE A 40 -1.35 -15.23 -4.48
CA ILE A 40 -1.88 -15.60 -3.16
C ILE A 40 -1.67 -17.10 -3.01
N ARG A 41 -0.93 -17.49 -1.97
CA ARG A 41 -0.56 -18.88 -1.75
C ARG A 41 -1.70 -19.65 -1.09
N GLY A 42 -2.07 -20.77 -1.71
CA GLY A 42 -3.04 -21.71 -1.15
C GLY A 42 -2.46 -22.56 -0.01
N GLY A 43 -3.28 -23.46 0.51
CA GLY A 43 -2.94 -24.42 1.56
C GLY A 43 -2.97 -23.83 2.97
N GLY A 44 -3.76 -22.78 3.18
CA GLY A 44 -3.92 -22.11 4.47
C GLY A 44 -2.75 -21.20 4.84
N LYS A 45 -1.97 -20.78 3.84
CA LYS A 45 -0.82 -19.89 4.04
C LYS A 45 -1.25 -18.43 4.12
N PHE A 46 -0.41 -17.61 4.74
CA PHE A 46 -0.61 -16.17 4.84
C PHE A 46 0.27 -15.47 3.82
N THR A 47 -0.35 -14.72 2.91
CA THR A 47 0.34 -13.95 1.86
C THR A 47 0.21 -12.47 2.18
N THR A 48 1.33 -11.77 2.35
CA THR A 48 1.36 -10.32 2.56
C THR A 48 1.43 -9.60 1.22
N ILE A 49 0.53 -8.64 1.00
CA ILE A 49 0.33 -7.95 -0.28
C ILE A 49 0.19 -6.45 -0.02
N GLY A 50 0.91 -5.63 -0.77
CA GLY A 50 0.64 -4.20 -0.91
C GLY A 50 0.12 -3.87 -2.30
N LEU A 51 -0.62 -2.76 -2.42
CA LEU A 51 -1.23 -2.31 -3.67
C LEU A 51 -0.35 -1.26 -4.35
N ARG A 52 0.39 -1.65 -5.38
CA ARG A 52 1.41 -0.79 -6.02
C ARG A 52 0.93 -0.04 -7.25
N LEU A 53 -0.36 -0.20 -7.57
CA LEU A 53 -1.04 0.45 -8.67
C LEU A 53 -2.31 1.10 -8.15
N HIS A 54 -2.46 2.37 -8.46
CA HIS A 54 -3.43 3.24 -7.81
C HIS A 54 -4.56 3.61 -8.76
N GLU A 55 -5.70 4.03 -8.19
CA GLU A 55 -6.75 4.65 -8.98
C GLU A 55 -6.23 5.92 -9.69
N PRO A 56 -6.85 6.31 -10.82
CA PRO A 56 -6.57 7.57 -11.46
C PRO A 56 -6.70 8.75 -10.49
N GLN A 57 -5.91 9.78 -10.75
CA GLN A 57 -6.04 11.04 -10.02
C GLN A 57 -7.39 11.68 -10.36
N VAL A 58 -8.11 12.12 -9.33
CA VAL A 58 -9.42 12.74 -9.45
C VAL A 58 -9.28 14.26 -9.47
N VAL A 59 -8.39 14.80 -8.64
CA VAL A 59 -8.07 16.23 -8.58
C VAL A 59 -6.62 16.42 -8.10
N SER A 60 -6.03 17.57 -8.44
CA SER A 60 -4.77 18.06 -7.90
C SER A 60 -4.83 19.58 -7.79
N GLY A 61 -4.08 20.14 -6.86
CA GLY A 61 -4.02 21.58 -6.63
C GLY A 61 -2.89 21.92 -5.69
N THR A 62 -3.00 23.07 -5.06
CA THR A 62 -2.10 23.53 -4.01
C THR A 62 -2.98 23.98 -2.86
N PHE A 63 -2.76 23.43 -1.66
CA PHE A 63 -3.50 23.91 -0.49
C PHE A 63 -3.12 25.37 -0.18
N ASP A 64 -4.11 26.19 0.11
CA ASP A 64 -3.94 27.58 0.55
C ASP A 64 -3.62 27.68 2.05
N SER A 65 -4.11 26.71 2.83
CA SER A 65 -3.90 26.66 4.27
C SER A 65 -4.18 25.27 4.85
N GLN A 66 -3.65 25.04 6.05
CA GLN A 66 -4.04 23.94 6.92
C GLN A 66 -4.16 24.42 8.38
N ASP A 67 -4.96 23.72 9.20
CA ASP A 67 -5.12 24.06 10.62
C ASP A 67 -5.02 22.86 11.58
N GLY A 68 -4.40 21.76 11.14
CA GLY A 68 -4.27 20.52 11.90
C GLY A 68 -5.50 19.61 11.82
N SER A 69 -6.65 20.14 11.40
CA SER A 69 -7.89 19.39 11.19
C SER A 69 -8.48 19.56 9.79
N ASN A 70 -8.05 20.59 9.06
CA ASN A 70 -8.50 20.85 7.70
C ASN A 70 -7.32 21.14 6.78
N LEU A 71 -7.49 20.74 5.52
CA LEU A 71 -6.67 21.16 4.39
C LEU A 71 -7.58 21.92 3.42
N SER A 72 -7.27 23.17 3.12
CA SER A 72 -8.14 24.07 2.35
C SER A 72 -7.54 24.42 1.00
N ASP A 73 -8.35 24.36 -0.05
CA ASP A 73 -8.02 24.83 -1.40
C ASP A 73 -9.22 25.62 -1.95
N ALA A 74 -9.11 26.95 -1.96
CA ALA A 74 -10.18 27.86 -2.35
C ALA A 74 -10.49 27.84 -3.86
N ASP A 75 -9.60 27.25 -4.67
CA ASP A 75 -9.79 27.08 -6.12
C ASP A 75 -10.55 25.79 -6.45
N VAL A 76 -10.76 24.90 -5.47
CA VAL A 76 -11.47 23.63 -5.64
C VAL A 76 -12.71 23.57 -4.74
N ASN A 77 -13.82 23.07 -5.28
CA ASN A 77 -14.97 22.65 -4.50
C ASN A 77 -15.01 21.11 -4.46
N PHE A 78 -14.62 20.52 -3.33
CA PHE A 78 -14.55 19.07 -3.13
C PHE A 78 -15.93 18.40 -3.19
N ASP A 79 -17.01 19.11 -2.85
CA ASP A 79 -18.38 18.60 -3.01
C ASP A 79 -18.72 18.30 -4.49
N ASP A 80 -18.07 18.99 -5.44
CA ASP A 80 -18.31 18.81 -6.88
C ASP A 80 -17.43 17.71 -7.51
N VAL A 81 -16.30 17.36 -6.89
CA VAL A 81 -15.30 16.45 -7.48
C VAL A 81 -15.10 15.14 -6.72
N LEU A 82 -15.51 15.07 -5.45
CA LEU A 82 -15.41 13.88 -4.61
C LEU A 82 -16.80 13.25 -4.40
N THR A 83 -16.83 11.94 -4.16
CA THR A 83 -18.07 11.16 -4.00
C THR A 83 -18.26 10.74 -2.55
N ASP A 84 -19.38 11.15 -1.95
CA ASP A 84 -19.72 10.82 -0.56
C ASP A 84 -19.68 9.31 -0.30
N GLY A 85 -19.17 8.92 0.87
CA GLY A 85 -18.94 7.51 1.24
C GLY A 85 -17.71 6.86 0.61
N THR A 86 -16.86 7.60 -0.12
CA THR A 86 -15.60 7.10 -0.68
C THR A 86 -14.41 7.62 0.13
N ARG A 87 -13.50 6.73 0.54
CA ARG A 87 -12.21 7.15 1.09
C ARG A 87 -11.28 7.64 -0.01
N TYR A 88 -10.73 8.83 0.19
CA TYR A 88 -9.70 9.40 -0.66
C TYR A 88 -8.35 9.38 0.04
N LEU A 89 -7.31 9.26 -0.77
CA LEU A 89 -5.91 9.35 -0.38
C LEU A 89 -5.36 10.62 -1.00
N VAL A 90 -5.10 11.61 -0.15
CA VAL A 90 -4.45 12.86 -0.50
C VAL A 90 -2.96 12.66 -0.38
N GLU A 91 -2.25 12.75 -1.48
CA GLU A 91 -0.80 12.69 -1.49
C GLU A 91 -0.22 14.09 -1.61
N ILE A 92 0.69 14.41 -0.70
CA ILE A 92 1.49 15.63 -0.72
C ILE A 92 2.64 15.50 -1.73
N THR A 93 2.79 16.50 -2.58
CA THR A 93 3.73 16.55 -3.71
C THR A 93 4.50 17.88 -3.72
N GLY A 94 5.31 18.14 -4.76
CA GLY A 94 5.92 19.45 -4.96
C GLY A 94 7.20 19.71 -4.17
N GLY A 95 7.84 18.67 -3.60
CA GLY A 95 9.19 18.76 -3.04
C GLY A 95 9.33 19.50 -1.71
N THR A 96 8.27 19.57 -0.90
CA THR A 96 8.34 20.14 0.46
C THR A 96 8.81 19.11 1.50
N SER A 97 8.87 19.50 2.78
CA SER A 97 9.20 18.59 3.88
C SER A 97 8.22 17.41 3.99
N SER A 98 6.96 17.65 3.65
CA SER A 98 5.89 16.65 3.68
C SER A 98 5.73 15.88 2.37
N GLU A 99 6.61 16.05 1.39
CA GLU A 99 6.52 15.33 0.12
C GLU A 99 6.46 13.80 0.32
N GLY A 100 5.46 13.19 -0.29
CA GLY A 100 5.18 11.77 -0.24
C GLY A 100 4.25 11.36 0.90
N THR A 101 3.90 12.27 1.81
CA THR A 101 2.88 12.04 2.85
C THR A 101 1.55 11.69 2.21
N VAL A 102 0.91 10.64 2.74
CA VAL A 102 -0.41 10.17 2.31
C VAL A 102 -1.37 10.39 3.47
N ILE A 103 -2.44 11.13 3.21
CA ILE A 103 -3.45 11.50 4.19
C ILE A 103 -4.78 10.86 3.77
N GLU A 104 -5.39 10.12 4.68
CA GLU A 104 -6.71 9.53 4.48
C GLU A 104 -7.80 10.58 4.72
N VAL A 105 -8.75 10.68 3.79
CA VAL A 105 -9.87 11.62 3.86
C VAL A 105 -11.18 10.89 3.60
N ASP A 106 -12.07 10.96 4.57
CA ASP A 106 -13.43 10.39 4.49
C ASP A 106 -14.53 11.45 4.46
N SER A 107 -14.18 12.73 4.67
CA SER A 107 -15.14 13.82 4.77
C SER A 107 -14.56 15.14 4.30
N TRP A 108 -15.41 15.94 3.68
CA TRP A 108 -15.09 17.27 3.16
C TRP A 108 -16.34 18.14 3.18
N SER A 109 -16.15 19.45 3.00
CA SER A 109 -17.24 20.39 2.77
C SER A 109 -16.72 21.60 2.00
N GLY A 110 -17.34 21.90 0.86
CA GLY A 110 -16.89 23.01 0.02
C GLY A 110 -15.42 22.86 -0.36
N SER A 111 -14.60 23.82 0.05
CA SER A 111 -13.17 23.90 -0.26
C SER A 111 -12.26 23.27 0.80
N ASP A 112 -12.83 22.55 1.77
CA ASP A 112 -12.09 22.01 2.91
C ASP A 112 -12.17 20.47 2.94
N LEU A 113 -11.02 19.82 3.04
CA LEU A 113 -10.90 18.42 3.41
C LEU A 113 -10.74 18.31 4.92
N SER A 114 -11.57 17.51 5.58
CA SER A 114 -11.43 17.25 7.01
C SER A 114 -10.51 16.06 7.24
N VAL A 115 -9.49 16.26 8.07
CA VAL A 115 -8.40 15.29 8.35
C VAL A 115 -8.19 15.19 9.86
N ASP A 116 -7.57 14.10 10.31
CA ASP A 116 -7.12 13.96 11.69
C ASP A 116 -5.60 14.21 11.77
N GLY A 117 -5.19 15.29 12.47
CA GLY A 117 -3.79 15.58 12.73
C GLY A 117 -2.94 15.90 11.49
N ALA A 118 -3.33 16.92 10.72
CA ALA A 118 -2.71 17.28 9.44
C ALA A 118 -1.17 17.32 9.49
N THR A 119 -0.56 16.73 8.45
CA THR A 119 0.90 16.69 8.24
C THR A 119 1.30 17.30 6.89
N ALA A 120 0.52 18.27 6.40
CA ALA A 120 0.86 19.07 5.22
C ALA A 120 1.66 20.32 5.64
N ASP A 121 2.35 20.96 4.71
CA ASP A 121 2.83 22.34 4.91
C ASP A 121 1.74 23.32 4.44
N ASP A 122 1.68 24.53 5.01
CA ASP A 122 0.61 25.54 4.77
C ASP A 122 0.42 25.92 3.30
N VAL A 123 1.41 25.65 2.43
CA VAL A 123 1.30 25.76 0.98
C VAL A 123 2.00 24.55 0.35
N THR A 124 1.21 23.54 0.00
CA THR A 124 1.75 22.33 -0.61
C THR A 124 0.91 21.81 -1.75
N ASP A 125 1.57 21.40 -2.82
CA ASP A 125 0.93 20.76 -3.96
C ASP A 125 0.42 19.38 -3.55
N TYR A 126 -0.74 18.98 -4.06
CA TYR A 126 -1.34 17.70 -3.74
C TYR A 126 -1.96 17.01 -4.95
N THR A 127 -2.13 15.70 -4.83
CA THR A 127 -2.99 14.90 -5.72
C THR A 127 -3.95 14.07 -4.89
N ILE A 128 -5.17 13.86 -5.38
CA ILE A 128 -6.19 13.06 -4.71
C ILE A 128 -6.58 11.88 -5.59
N ARG A 129 -6.62 10.68 -4.98
CA ARG A 129 -7.05 9.42 -5.61
C ARG A 129 -8.02 8.71 -4.69
N ALA A 130 -8.98 7.97 -5.24
CA ALA A 130 -9.79 7.07 -4.42
C ALA A 130 -8.93 5.91 -3.90
N ALA A 131 -9.15 5.47 -2.67
CA ALA A 131 -8.64 4.18 -2.20
C ALA A 131 -9.38 3.06 -2.94
N LYS A 132 -8.66 2.00 -3.33
CA LYS A 132 -9.31 0.79 -3.86
C LYS A 132 -10.09 0.11 -2.75
N THR A 133 -11.20 -0.53 -3.07
CA THR A 133 -11.99 -1.31 -2.10
C THR A 133 -11.70 -2.80 -2.20
N ILE A 134 -12.23 -3.58 -1.25
CA ILE A 134 -12.23 -5.06 -1.36
C ILE A 134 -12.93 -5.50 -2.66
N ASN A 135 -14.04 -4.86 -3.02
CA ASN A 135 -14.75 -5.13 -4.28
C ASN A 135 -13.85 -4.90 -5.50
N ASP A 136 -13.05 -3.83 -5.52
CA ASP A 136 -12.18 -3.50 -6.65
C ASP A 136 -11.01 -4.49 -6.82
N VAL A 137 -10.46 -4.97 -5.70
CA VAL A 137 -9.26 -5.83 -5.70
C VAL A 137 -9.61 -7.31 -5.82
N PHE A 138 -10.61 -7.78 -5.08
CA PHE A 138 -10.96 -9.20 -4.98
C PHE A 138 -12.19 -9.58 -5.81
N GLY A 139 -12.89 -8.57 -6.35
CA GLY A 139 -14.12 -8.70 -7.11
C GLY A 139 -15.35 -8.74 -6.20
N ALA A 140 -16.39 -7.99 -6.57
CA ALA A 140 -17.64 -7.90 -5.79
C ALA A 140 -18.31 -9.26 -5.56
N ASP A 141 -18.20 -10.17 -6.54
CA ASP A 141 -18.72 -11.54 -6.48
C ASP A 141 -17.63 -12.57 -6.14
N ASN A 142 -16.53 -12.14 -5.53
CA ASN A 142 -15.32 -12.96 -5.28
C ASN A 142 -14.78 -13.61 -6.56
N SER A 143 -14.64 -12.81 -7.64
CA SER A 143 -14.12 -13.29 -8.91
C SER A 143 -12.66 -13.75 -8.85
N LEU A 144 -11.91 -13.34 -7.82
CA LEU A 144 -10.58 -13.90 -7.53
C LEU A 144 -10.64 -15.38 -7.14
N GLY A 145 -11.73 -15.81 -6.50
CA GLY A 145 -11.95 -17.20 -6.12
C GLY A 145 -11.35 -17.59 -4.76
N LEU A 146 -11.34 -16.68 -3.77
CA LEU A 146 -11.03 -17.06 -2.38
C LEU A 146 -12.06 -18.06 -1.87
N SER A 147 -11.66 -18.98 -0.98
CA SER A 147 -12.57 -19.98 -0.41
C SER A 147 -13.72 -19.29 0.35
N PRO A 148 -14.99 -19.40 -0.11
CA PRO A 148 -16.09 -18.64 0.50
C PRO A 148 -16.57 -19.28 1.80
N ASP A 149 -17.17 -18.48 2.69
CA ASP A 149 -17.92 -18.98 3.84
C ASP A 149 -19.35 -19.35 3.41
N THR A 150 -19.61 -20.64 3.30
CA THR A 150 -20.91 -21.19 2.92
C THR A 150 -21.84 -21.48 4.11
N THR A 151 -21.38 -21.16 5.33
CA THR A 151 -22.10 -21.44 6.58
C THR A 151 -22.42 -20.18 7.38
N GLY A 152 -21.68 -19.09 7.13
CA GLY A 152 -21.75 -17.85 7.90
C GLY A 152 -21.19 -17.99 9.32
N ALA A 153 -20.57 -19.12 9.64
CA ALA A 153 -20.00 -19.40 10.95
C ALA A 153 -18.50 -19.02 11.04
N GLY A 154 -17.89 -18.64 9.92
CA GLY A 154 -16.46 -18.51 9.78
C GLY A 154 -15.73 -19.85 9.93
N GLY A 155 -14.41 -19.79 10.07
CA GLY A 155 -13.56 -20.95 10.34
C GLY A 155 -12.22 -20.88 9.62
N ASP A 156 -11.45 -21.96 9.72
CA ASP A 156 -10.12 -22.08 9.11
C ASP A 156 -10.17 -22.53 7.64
N SER A 157 -11.34 -22.99 7.17
CA SER A 157 -11.57 -23.35 5.76
C SER A 157 -12.09 -22.18 4.92
N VAL A 158 -12.17 -20.98 5.50
CA VAL A 158 -12.66 -19.77 4.85
C VAL A 158 -11.49 -18.86 4.50
N GLY A 159 -11.47 -18.37 3.27
CA GLY A 159 -10.54 -17.35 2.82
C GLY A 159 -10.77 -16.04 3.56
N LYS A 160 -9.68 -15.44 4.06
CA LYS A 160 -9.73 -14.21 4.86
C LYS A 160 -8.79 -13.16 4.32
N ILE A 161 -9.27 -11.93 4.28
CA ILE A 161 -8.49 -10.73 4.05
C ILE A 161 -8.35 -10.03 5.40
N PHE A 162 -7.13 -9.81 5.85
CA PHE A 162 -6.82 -9.06 7.06
C PHE A 162 -6.29 -7.69 6.64
N VAL A 163 -7.04 -6.64 6.99
CA VAL A 163 -6.69 -5.25 6.71
C VAL A 163 -6.25 -4.59 8.02
N PRO A 164 -5.08 -3.93 8.06
CA PRO A 164 -4.66 -3.17 9.23
C PRO A 164 -5.70 -2.13 9.66
N ASP A 165 -5.85 -1.91 10.96
CA ASP A 165 -6.81 -0.93 11.50
C ASP A 165 -6.21 0.00 12.57
N GLY A 166 -4.88 0.11 12.61
CA GLY A 166 -4.13 0.89 13.60
C GLY A 166 -4.04 0.26 15.00
N ALA A 167 -4.82 -0.78 15.30
CA ALA A 167 -4.75 -1.55 16.57
C ALA A 167 -4.46 -3.05 16.36
N GLY A 168 -4.46 -3.49 15.11
CA GLY A 168 -4.24 -4.86 14.69
C GLY A 168 -4.81 -5.05 13.29
N PHE A 169 -5.74 -6.00 13.14
CA PHE A 169 -6.37 -6.30 11.87
C PHE A 169 -7.87 -6.51 12.01
N LYS A 170 -8.62 -6.00 11.04
CA LYS A 170 -9.99 -6.46 10.77
C LYS A 170 -9.95 -7.54 9.70
N SER A 171 -10.76 -8.58 9.88
CA SER A 171 -10.86 -9.69 8.94
C SER A 171 -12.15 -9.61 8.13
N TYR A 172 -12.03 -9.90 6.85
CA TYR A 172 -13.14 -9.93 5.90
C TYR A 172 -13.14 -11.24 5.13
N SER A 173 -14.33 -11.76 4.88
CA SER A 173 -14.53 -12.99 4.11
C SER A 173 -15.69 -12.81 3.14
N TYR A 174 -15.63 -13.52 2.01
CA TYR A 174 -16.77 -13.60 1.11
C TYR A 174 -17.73 -14.64 1.65
N ILE A 175 -18.97 -14.21 1.91
CA ILE A 175 -20.04 -15.08 2.38
C ILE A 175 -20.86 -15.53 1.18
N ASP A 176 -21.18 -16.82 1.12
CA ASP A 176 -22.09 -17.40 0.12
C ASP A 176 -23.08 -18.36 0.76
N LEU A 177 -24.18 -17.80 1.30
CA LEU A 177 -25.30 -18.57 1.86
C LEU A 177 -26.36 -18.88 0.80
N GLY A 178 -25.98 -18.86 -0.48
CA GLY A 178 -26.91 -18.92 -1.61
C GLY A 178 -27.85 -17.71 -1.63
N PRO A 179 -29.16 -17.88 -1.87
CA PRO A 179 -30.07 -16.76 -2.09
C PRO A 179 -30.32 -15.88 -0.83
N ALA A 180 -29.84 -16.30 0.34
CA ALA A 180 -30.03 -15.55 1.58
C ALA A 180 -29.07 -14.35 1.70
N PHE A 181 -27.81 -14.54 1.33
CA PHE A 181 -26.78 -13.50 1.37
C PHE A 181 -25.56 -13.94 0.55
N GLN A 182 -25.07 -13.02 -0.28
CA GLN A 182 -23.82 -13.15 -1.02
C GLN A 182 -23.09 -11.82 -0.98
N GLY A 183 -21.80 -11.85 -0.64
CA GLY A 183 -20.97 -10.65 -0.61
C GLY A 183 -19.86 -10.69 0.43
N TRP A 184 -18.97 -9.72 0.34
CA TRP A 184 -17.94 -9.49 1.36
C TRP A 184 -18.58 -9.01 2.66
N ALA A 185 -18.16 -9.61 3.77
CA ALA A 185 -18.60 -9.22 5.10
C ALA A 185 -17.45 -9.22 6.11
N ASP A 186 -17.64 -8.44 7.17
CA ASP A 186 -16.80 -8.50 8.36
C ASP A 186 -17.11 -9.76 9.21
N SER A 187 -16.40 -9.93 10.33
CA SER A 187 -16.60 -11.05 11.26
C SER A 187 -17.96 -11.05 11.98
N LEU A 188 -18.72 -9.96 11.86
CA LEU A 188 -20.08 -9.81 12.41
C LEU A 188 -21.16 -9.93 11.32
N LEU A 189 -20.78 -10.31 10.10
CA LEU A 189 -21.64 -10.42 8.92
C LEU A 189 -22.24 -9.08 8.43
N ASN A 190 -21.61 -7.95 8.75
CA ASN A 190 -21.96 -6.68 8.14
C ASN A 190 -21.37 -6.60 6.72
N PRO A 191 -22.10 -6.06 5.72
CA PRO A 191 -21.56 -5.85 4.39
C PRO A 191 -20.28 -5.00 4.43
N ALA A 192 -19.25 -5.44 3.71
CA ALA A 192 -17.91 -4.87 3.80
C ALA A 192 -17.19 -4.77 2.46
N GLY A 193 -17.90 -4.93 1.34
CA GLY A 193 -17.31 -4.84 0.00
C GLY A 193 -16.64 -3.50 -0.29
N ASP A 194 -17.20 -2.42 0.27
CA ASP A 194 -16.70 -1.04 0.09
C ASP A 194 -15.62 -0.66 1.12
N THR A 195 -15.09 -1.63 1.89
CA THR A 195 -13.98 -1.37 2.80
C THR A 195 -12.77 -0.88 2.00
N PRO A 196 -12.24 0.33 2.29
CA PRO A 196 -11.10 0.88 1.58
C PRO A 196 -9.80 0.17 1.97
N LEU A 197 -8.88 0.08 1.01
CA LEU A 197 -7.55 -0.49 1.14
C LEU A 197 -6.53 0.61 0.83
N ASN A 198 -5.90 1.14 1.87
CA ASN A 198 -4.88 2.17 1.74
C ASN A 198 -3.62 1.55 1.15
N TYR A 199 -3.03 2.18 0.12
CA TYR A 199 -1.90 1.57 -0.58
C TYR A 199 -0.58 1.60 0.22
N VAL A 200 -0.49 2.47 1.23
CA VAL A 200 0.64 2.54 2.16
C VAL A 200 0.64 1.36 3.13
N ASP A 201 -0.50 0.70 3.30
CA ASP A 201 -0.67 -0.47 4.14
C ASP A 201 -0.50 -1.74 3.31
N ALA A 202 0.08 -2.77 3.92
CA ALA A 202 0.01 -4.13 3.40
C ALA A 202 -1.11 -4.90 4.09
N ILE A 203 -1.87 -5.64 3.29
CA ILE A 203 -2.88 -6.58 3.76
C ILE A 203 -2.30 -7.99 3.84
N ILE A 204 -2.95 -8.84 4.62
CA ILE A 204 -2.64 -10.28 4.65
C ILE A 204 -3.83 -11.03 4.08
N VAL A 205 -3.57 -11.93 3.12
CA VAL A 205 -4.59 -12.84 2.58
C VAL A 205 -4.27 -14.26 3.02
N ASN A 206 -5.24 -14.91 3.64
CA ASN A 206 -5.18 -16.32 4.00
C ASN A 206 -6.12 -17.10 3.10
N GLU A 207 -5.58 -18.01 2.28
CA GLU A 207 -6.36 -18.86 1.38
C GLU A 207 -6.21 -20.34 1.77
N PRO A 208 -7.24 -20.95 2.36
CA PRO A 208 -7.20 -22.36 2.77
C PRO A 208 -7.38 -23.36 1.63
N GLY A 209 -7.91 -22.93 0.47
CA GLY A 209 -7.98 -23.73 -0.74
C GLY A 209 -6.60 -24.19 -1.19
N ALA A 210 -6.52 -25.37 -1.82
CA ALA A 210 -5.24 -26.03 -2.09
C ALA A 210 -4.39 -25.33 -3.15
N GLU A 211 -5.01 -24.55 -4.03
CA GLU A 211 -4.36 -23.95 -5.20
C GLU A 211 -3.94 -22.49 -4.93
N ASP A 212 -2.86 -22.08 -5.56
CA ASP A 212 -2.46 -20.67 -5.57
C ASP A 212 -3.39 -19.85 -6.48
N LEU A 213 -3.77 -18.66 -6.04
CA LEU A 213 -4.57 -17.70 -6.81
C LEU A 213 -3.68 -16.61 -7.41
N SER A 214 -4.06 -16.10 -8.58
CA SER A 214 -3.37 -14.99 -9.24
C SER A 214 -4.21 -13.72 -9.15
N LEU A 215 -3.83 -12.82 -8.26
CA LEU A 215 -4.43 -11.50 -8.14
C LEU A 215 -3.82 -10.57 -9.18
N VAL A 216 -4.65 -10.03 -10.07
CA VAL A 216 -4.23 -9.02 -11.05
C VAL A 216 -4.71 -7.66 -10.57
N VAL A 217 -3.78 -6.77 -10.27
CA VAL A 217 -4.06 -5.38 -9.93
C VAL A 217 -3.73 -4.53 -11.15
N THR A 218 -4.59 -3.58 -11.49
CA THR A 218 -4.38 -2.60 -12.56
C THR A 218 -4.49 -1.20 -12.00
N GLY A 219 -3.82 -0.25 -12.65
CA GLY A 219 -3.91 1.16 -12.26
C GLY A 219 -2.74 1.99 -12.74
N MET A 220 -2.62 3.15 -12.12
CA MET A 220 -1.56 4.12 -12.35
C MET A 220 -0.35 3.78 -11.49
N VAL A 221 0.82 3.92 -12.09
CA VAL A 221 2.11 3.74 -11.43
C VAL A 221 2.53 5.07 -10.83
N LYS A 222 2.97 5.04 -9.57
CA LYS A 222 3.50 6.21 -8.89
C LYS A 222 4.99 6.39 -9.17
N THR A 223 5.40 7.64 -9.38
CA THR A 223 6.78 8.04 -9.71
C THR A 223 7.40 8.96 -8.64
N SER A 224 6.60 9.51 -7.74
CA SER A 224 7.03 10.33 -6.60
C SER A 224 7.43 9.47 -5.39
N PRO A 225 8.25 10.01 -4.46
CA PRO A 225 8.48 9.41 -3.16
C PRO A 225 7.19 9.13 -2.39
N THR A 226 7.22 8.18 -1.46
CA THR A 226 6.10 7.94 -0.52
C THR A 226 6.62 7.88 0.90
N VAL A 227 5.89 8.48 1.82
CA VAL A 227 6.09 8.31 3.25
C VAL A 227 5.21 7.16 3.73
N LEU A 228 5.82 6.14 4.30
CA LEU A 228 5.17 5.00 4.90
C LEU A 228 5.11 5.24 6.42
N PRO A 229 3.92 5.36 7.02
CA PRO A 229 3.82 5.47 8.47
C PRO A 229 4.28 4.17 9.11
N VAL A 230 5.13 4.27 10.12
CA VAL A 230 5.56 3.16 10.97
C VAL A 230 5.22 3.57 12.39
N ASP A 231 4.15 3.02 12.94
CA ASP A 231 3.53 3.47 14.19
C ASP A 231 3.31 2.33 15.20
N GLN A 232 3.60 1.10 14.77
CA GLN A 232 3.57 -0.10 15.59
C GLN A 232 4.91 -0.81 15.57
N LEU A 233 5.14 -1.61 16.62
CA LEU A 233 6.33 -2.47 16.71
C LEU A 233 6.49 -3.35 15.47
N PHE A 234 5.38 -3.85 14.90
CA PHE A 234 5.36 -4.52 13.59
C PHE A 234 4.34 -3.83 12.69
N THR A 235 4.81 -3.03 11.74
CA THR A 235 3.94 -2.32 10.81
C THR A 235 3.97 -2.99 9.44
N TYR A 236 2.79 -3.27 8.88
CA TYR A 236 2.63 -3.92 7.57
C TYR A 236 2.49 -2.84 6.51
N VAL A 237 3.51 -2.68 5.68
CA VAL A 237 3.56 -1.59 4.70
C VAL A 237 3.53 -2.09 3.27
N GLY A 238 2.76 -1.40 2.44
CA GLY A 238 2.75 -1.59 1.00
C GLY A 238 3.98 -0.94 0.38
N THR A 239 4.74 -1.68 -0.41
CA THR A 239 5.82 -1.09 -1.19
C THR A 239 5.19 -0.44 -2.41
N VAL A 240 5.57 0.79 -2.74
CA VAL A 240 4.78 1.58 -3.71
C VAL A 240 5.20 1.35 -5.16
N TYR A 241 6.42 0.86 -5.38
CA TYR A 241 6.99 0.71 -6.72
C TYR A 241 6.91 -0.75 -7.20
N PRO A 242 6.18 -1.03 -8.29
CA PRO A 242 5.92 -2.40 -8.73
C PRO A 242 7.15 -3.14 -9.29
N THR A 243 8.21 -2.42 -9.67
CA THR A 243 9.41 -3.05 -10.24
C THR A 243 10.69 -2.30 -9.86
N GLY A 244 11.81 -3.03 -9.79
CA GLY A 244 13.16 -2.48 -9.64
C GLY A 244 13.49 -1.86 -8.28
N SER A 245 12.59 -1.91 -7.30
CA SER A 245 12.91 -1.54 -5.92
C SER A 245 13.62 -2.67 -5.21
N THR A 246 14.81 -2.37 -4.66
CA THR A 246 15.62 -3.25 -3.82
C THR A 246 15.83 -2.59 -2.46
N LEU A 247 16.32 -3.35 -1.48
CA LEU A 247 16.71 -2.80 -0.19
C LEU A 247 17.62 -1.57 -0.34
N ALA A 248 18.65 -1.63 -1.20
CA ALA A 248 19.60 -0.54 -1.37
C ALA A 248 19.01 0.74 -2.00
N ASN A 249 18.14 0.62 -3.00
CA ASN A 249 17.59 1.79 -3.70
C ASN A 249 16.23 2.27 -3.17
N SER A 250 15.62 1.53 -2.23
CA SER A 250 14.30 1.84 -1.67
C SER A 250 14.24 3.13 -0.86
N GLY A 251 15.36 3.69 -0.42
CA GLY A 251 15.41 4.85 0.48
C GLY A 251 15.17 4.51 1.97
N LEU A 252 14.71 3.29 2.29
CA LEU A 252 14.36 2.89 3.66
C LEU A 252 15.51 3.03 4.65
N SER A 253 16.76 2.77 4.24
CA SER A 253 17.94 2.90 5.10
C SER A 253 18.17 4.32 5.64
N GLY A 254 17.61 5.35 4.97
CA GLY A 254 17.69 6.73 5.45
C GLY A 254 16.71 7.06 6.57
N SER A 255 15.69 6.22 6.78
CA SER A 255 14.66 6.44 7.81
C SER A 255 14.74 5.45 8.96
N LEU A 256 15.20 4.23 8.70
CA LEU A 256 15.34 3.18 9.70
C LEU A 256 16.56 3.41 10.58
N ALA A 257 16.44 3.11 11.87
CA ALA A 257 17.57 3.07 12.79
C ALA A 257 18.52 1.93 12.40
N ALA A 258 19.76 2.28 12.08
CA ALA A 258 20.80 1.32 11.71
C ALA A 258 21.28 0.48 12.91
N ASP A 259 21.65 -0.78 12.66
CA ASP A 259 22.46 -1.55 13.62
C ASP A 259 23.92 -1.07 13.56
N THR A 260 24.34 -0.36 14.60
CA THR A 260 25.70 0.21 14.70
C THR A 260 26.71 -0.71 15.38
N THR A 261 26.28 -1.90 15.80
CA THR A 261 27.11 -2.85 16.56
C THR A 261 27.31 -4.19 15.85
N GLY A 262 26.43 -4.51 14.89
CA GLY A 262 26.38 -5.81 14.22
C GLY A 262 25.88 -6.92 15.14
N ALA A 263 25.37 -6.57 16.32
CA ALA A 263 24.83 -7.48 17.33
C ALA A 263 23.30 -7.38 17.44
N GLY A 264 22.64 -6.66 16.53
CA GLY A 264 21.22 -6.33 16.55
C GLY A 264 20.93 -4.96 17.15
N GLY A 265 19.64 -4.62 17.26
CA GLY A 265 19.18 -3.36 17.86
C GLY A 265 18.97 -2.20 16.88
N GLY A 266 19.06 -2.44 15.57
CA GLY A 266 18.46 -1.57 14.56
C GLY A 266 17.03 -2.02 14.22
N ASP A 267 16.32 -1.20 13.44
CA ASP A 267 15.05 -1.59 12.84
C ASP A 267 15.28 -2.74 11.85
N SER A 268 14.22 -3.48 11.52
CA SER A 268 14.31 -4.61 10.59
C SER A 268 13.22 -4.57 9.54
N VAL A 269 13.56 -5.01 8.32
CA VAL A 269 12.58 -5.24 7.25
C VAL A 269 12.42 -6.74 7.06
N TYR A 270 11.20 -7.22 7.22
CA TYR A 270 10.82 -8.60 6.99
C TYR A 270 10.15 -8.71 5.62
N ILE A 271 10.81 -9.42 4.71
CA ILE A 271 10.31 -9.68 3.36
C ILE A 271 9.72 -11.10 3.35
N PRO A 272 8.45 -11.27 2.98
CA PRO A 272 7.83 -12.58 2.80
C PRO A 272 8.66 -13.48 1.89
N LYS A 273 8.79 -14.75 2.26
CA LYS A 273 9.37 -15.75 1.37
C LYS A 273 8.37 -16.09 0.27
N ASP A 274 8.87 -16.35 -0.93
CA ASP A 274 8.03 -16.72 -2.09
C ASP A 274 7.05 -17.86 -1.79
N ASP A 275 7.44 -18.82 -0.95
CA ASP A 275 6.62 -19.99 -0.61
C ASP A 275 5.63 -19.75 0.55
N ALA A 276 5.55 -18.51 1.06
CA ALA A 276 4.78 -18.10 2.23
C ALA A 276 5.03 -18.95 3.49
N SER A 277 6.24 -19.50 3.64
CA SER A 277 6.68 -20.22 4.86
C SER A 277 7.06 -19.30 6.02
N GLY A 278 6.94 -17.98 5.83
CA GLY A 278 7.34 -16.95 6.78
C GLY A 278 8.10 -15.84 6.06
N TYR A 279 9.04 -15.22 6.79
CA TYR A 279 9.77 -14.05 6.34
C TYR A 279 11.28 -14.27 6.42
N THR A 280 12.02 -13.54 5.59
CA THR A 280 13.44 -13.30 5.79
C THR A 280 13.61 -11.89 6.35
N ARG A 281 14.39 -11.78 7.43
CA ARG A 281 14.68 -10.52 8.10
C ARG A 281 15.96 -9.93 7.53
N TYR A 282 15.92 -8.63 7.26
CA TYR A 282 17.04 -7.82 6.81
C TYR A 282 17.18 -6.59 7.71
N GLN A 283 18.41 -6.14 7.89
CA GLN A 283 18.72 -4.93 8.65
C GLN A 283 19.74 -4.09 7.89
N PHE A 284 19.64 -2.77 8.04
CA PHE A 284 20.70 -1.88 7.62
C PHE A 284 21.75 -1.82 8.74
N ILE A 285 22.99 -2.19 8.42
CA ILE A 285 24.09 -2.22 9.37
C ILE A 285 25.04 -1.09 9.01
N ASP A 286 25.47 -0.30 10.00
CA ASP A 286 26.47 0.76 9.86
C ASP A 286 27.53 0.65 10.96
N LEU A 287 28.62 -0.07 10.66
CA LEU A 287 29.79 -0.19 11.53
C LEU A 287 30.86 0.87 11.21
N GLY A 288 30.44 2.00 10.62
CA GLY A 288 31.33 3.05 10.12
C GLY A 288 32.21 2.55 8.98
N ALA A 289 33.53 2.78 9.07
CA ALA A 289 34.46 2.45 7.99
C ALA A 289 34.59 0.94 7.69
N ALA A 290 34.09 0.06 8.57
CA ALA A 290 34.21 -1.39 8.39
C ALA A 290 33.15 -1.96 7.45
N PHE A 291 31.91 -1.49 7.55
CA PHE A 291 30.79 -1.95 6.74
C PHE A 291 29.62 -0.98 6.87
N SER A 292 28.97 -0.67 5.75
CA SER A 292 27.70 0.03 5.71
C SER A 292 26.87 -0.57 4.58
N GLY A 293 25.71 -1.15 4.90
CA GLY A 293 24.86 -1.80 3.90
C GLY A 293 23.78 -2.70 4.50
N TRP A 294 22.94 -3.25 3.63
CA TRP A 294 21.91 -4.20 4.04
C TRP A 294 22.49 -5.59 4.23
N ALA A 295 22.04 -6.29 5.26
CA ALA A 295 22.40 -7.68 5.48
C ALA A 295 21.23 -8.52 6.03
N ASP A 296 21.28 -9.82 5.76
CA ASP A 296 20.37 -10.79 6.36
C ASP A 296 20.78 -11.17 7.79
N ASN A 297 20.01 -12.06 8.43
CA ASN A 297 20.32 -12.58 9.78
C ASN A 297 21.66 -13.33 9.89
N LEU A 298 22.29 -13.69 8.77
CA LEU A 298 23.60 -14.34 8.72
C LEU A 298 24.72 -13.34 8.39
N LEU A 299 24.40 -12.03 8.39
CA LEU A 299 25.29 -10.93 8.00
C LEU A 299 25.76 -11.05 6.54
N THR A 300 24.95 -11.66 5.68
CA THR A 300 25.21 -11.73 4.23
C THR A 300 24.75 -10.43 3.58
N PRO A 301 25.61 -9.72 2.82
CA PRO A 301 25.22 -8.54 2.08
C PRO A 301 23.99 -8.79 1.19
N SER A 302 23.01 -7.90 1.28
CA SER A 302 21.64 -8.09 0.76
C SER A 302 21.08 -6.87 0.02
N ASP A 303 21.94 -5.94 -0.39
CA ASP A 303 21.57 -4.70 -1.10
C ASP A 303 20.69 -4.93 -2.34
N ASP A 304 20.94 -6.03 -3.07
CA ASP A 304 20.24 -6.41 -4.31
C ASP A 304 18.92 -7.16 -4.08
N VAL A 305 18.51 -7.38 -2.83
CA VAL A 305 17.23 -8.05 -2.54
C VAL A 305 16.08 -7.17 -2.96
N GLU A 306 15.27 -7.66 -3.91
CA GLU A 306 14.06 -6.99 -4.38
C GLU A 306 13.00 -6.93 -3.28
N LEU A 307 12.29 -5.80 -3.21
CA LEU A 307 11.14 -5.65 -2.33
C LEU A 307 9.89 -6.30 -2.93
N THR A 308 9.23 -7.16 -2.15
CA THR A 308 7.89 -7.68 -2.43
C THR A 308 6.83 -6.58 -2.31
N SER A 309 5.61 -6.83 -2.81
CA SER A 309 4.56 -5.80 -2.80
C SER A 309 4.14 -5.36 -1.40
N GLY A 310 4.21 -6.25 -0.41
CA GLY A 310 4.07 -5.91 0.99
C GLY A 310 5.24 -6.44 1.82
N VAL A 311 5.66 -5.69 2.83
CA VAL A 311 6.72 -6.05 3.78
C VAL A 311 6.27 -5.70 5.20
N VAL A 312 6.98 -6.19 6.20
CA VAL A 312 6.78 -5.79 7.59
C VAL A 312 8.01 -5.03 8.08
N ILE A 313 7.80 -3.85 8.65
CA ILE A 313 8.85 -3.09 9.32
C ILE A 313 8.72 -3.33 10.82
N ASP A 314 9.82 -3.70 11.43
CA ASP A 314 9.94 -3.95 12.88
C ASP A 314 10.78 -2.84 13.52
N GLN A 315 10.16 -2.06 14.41
CA GLN A 315 10.73 -0.89 15.07
C GLN A 315 11.61 -1.23 16.29
N ASN A 316 12.47 -2.24 16.16
CA ASN A 316 13.33 -2.67 17.26
C ASN A 316 14.45 -1.67 17.62
N GLY A 317 14.70 -0.65 16.80
CA GLY A 317 15.75 0.32 17.02
C GLY A 317 15.42 1.32 18.13
N THR A 318 14.40 2.16 17.89
CA THR A 318 13.97 3.18 18.84
C THR A 318 12.70 2.80 19.60
N GLY A 319 11.82 1.98 18.99
CA GLY A 319 10.48 1.70 19.48
C GLY A 319 9.51 2.89 19.39
N GLU A 320 9.92 3.99 18.75
CA GLU A 320 9.11 5.20 18.57
C GLU A 320 8.52 5.24 17.15
N ALA A 321 7.33 5.82 17.01
CA ALA A 321 6.70 5.99 15.71
C ALA A 321 7.52 6.93 14.80
N TYR A 322 7.63 6.60 13.52
CA TYR A 322 8.33 7.40 12.53
C TYR A 322 7.75 7.21 11.12
N ASN A 323 8.17 8.08 10.22
CA ASN A 323 7.76 8.09 8.82
C ASN A 323 8.92 7.61 7.95
N ALA A 324 8.77 6.42 7.36
CA ALA A 324 9.79 5.85 6.48
C ALA A 324 9.64 6.40 5.05
N LYS A 325 10.65 7.10 4.54
CA LYS A 325 10.63 7.61 3.17
C LYS A 325 11.06 6.52 2.18
N ALA A 326 10.11 6.04 1.39
CA ALA A 326 10.34 5.19 0.23
C ALA A 326 10.63 6.06 -1.01
N SER A 327 11.71 5.74 -1.70
CA SER A 327 12.18 6.44 -2.90
C SER A 327 11.88 5.63 -4.16
N ALA A 328 11.45 6.33 -5.21
CA ALA A 328 11.27 5.73 -6.51
C ALA A 328 12.64 5.34 -7.09
N PRO A 329 12.80 4.13 -7.65
CA PRO A 329 13.99 3.79 -8.42
C PRO A 329 14.23 4.77 -9.57
N ASP A 330 15.49 5.08 -9.89
CA ASP A 330 15.86 6.16 -10.82
C ASP A 330 15.15 6.10 -12.19
N PHE A 331 14.86 4.91 -12.72
CA PHE A 331 14.21 4.76 -14.02
C PHE A 331 12.74 5.23 -14.03
N TYR A 332 12.12 5.47 -12.87
CA TYR A 332 10.78 6.06 -12.77
C TYR A 332 10.79 7.57 -13.04
N ALA A 333 11.94 8.25 -12.99
CA ALA A 333 12.05 9.68 -13.23
C ALA A 333 11.70 10.08 -14.69
N ASP A 334 11.73 9.11 -15.61
CA ASP A 334 11.48 9.31 -17.05
C ASP A 334 10.04 8.90 -17.47
N LEU A 335 9.13 8.62 -16.53
CA LEU A 335 7.77 8.10 -16.76
C LEU A 335 6.65 9.15 -16.58
#